data_AF-A0A497TCZ0-F1
#
_entry.id   AF-A0A497TCZ0-F1
#
_cell.length_a   1.000
_cell.length_b   1.000
_cell.length_c   1.000
_cell.angle_alpha   90.00
_cell.angle_beta   90.00
_cell.angle_gamma   90.00
#
_symmetry.space_group_name_H-M   'P 1'
#
loop_
_entity.id
_entity.type
_entity.pdbx_description
1 polymer ?
#
loop_
_entity_poly.entity_id
_entity_poly.type
_entity_poly.pdbx_seq_one_letter_code
_entity_poly.pdbx_strand_id
1 'polypeptide(L)'
;MMNSKKIKMDKSEEIEFEDGSKLEIPDVWIECIKIKHGLSLEEYWIQIRDMINKLWEEGEVLTKFGVLPLQEYYEEWEREENQRLTRAWHARECIYTDLRACIMVKALEMLGKKEGKKPCVIAIGENKVTVYEGCIKKKKEYSNIDKAMKEKE
;
A
#
# COMPACT_ATOMS: atom_id res chain seq x y z
N MET A 1 21.24 -27.85 -10.02
CA MET A 1 20.21 -27.83 -8.95
C MET A 1 20.52 -26.63 -8.07
N MET A 2 19.73 -25.55 -8.21
CA MET A 2 19.92 -24.33 -7.44
C MET A 2 19.49 -24.59 -5.99
N ASN A 3 20.42 -24.38 -5.06
CA ASN A 3 20.17 -24.43 -3.63
C ASN A 3 19.19 -23.32 -3.26
N SER A 4 17.91 -23.67 -3.06
CA SER A 4 16.92 -22.81 -2.43
C SER A 4 17.39 -22.50 -1.02
N LYS A 5 17.99 -21.32 -0.81
CA LYS A 5 18.28 -20.80 0.53
C LYS A 5 16.97 -20.82 1.32
N LYS A 6 16.96 -21.62 2.40
CA LYS A 6 15.86 -21.63 3.38
C LYS A 6 15.80 -20.24 4.02
N ILE A 7 14.76 -19.48 3.70
CA ILE A 7 14.39 -18.29 4.45
C ILE A 7 13.94 -18.77 5.83
N LYS A 8 14.58 -18.27 6.89
CA LYS A 8 14.11 -18.46 8.26
C LYS A 8 13.12 -17.33 8.56
N MET A 9 11.84 -17.66 8.68
CA MET A 9 10.87 -16.77 9.33
C MET A 9 10.98 -17.01 10.83
N ASP A 10 11.76 -16.18 11.52
CA ASP A 10 11.98 -16.31 12.97
C ASP A 10 11.04 -15.36 13.71
N LYS A 11 9.88 -15.88 14.16
CA LYS A 11 8.96 -15.38 15.22
C LYS A 11 8.59 -13.88 15.34
N SER A 12 8.97 -13.03 14.41
CA SER A 12 8.37 -11.74 14.10
C SER A 12 8.04 -11.74 12.61
N GLU A 13 7.02 -11.01 12.20
CA GLU A 13 6.55 -10.95 10.80
C GLU A 13 7.54 -10.14 9.94
N GLU A 14 8.81 -10.55 9.95
CA GLU A 14 9.94 -9.89 9.34
C GLU A 14 10.47 -10.73 8.16
N ILE A 15 10.87 -10.04 7.09
CA ILE A 15 11.51 -10.63 5.91
C ILE A 15 12.94 -10.09 5.82
N GLU A 16 13.93 -10.97 5.90
CA GLU A 16 15.35 -10.64 5.74
C GLU A 16 15.82 -10.89 4.30
N PHE A 17 16.54 -9.92 3.73
CA PHE A 17 17.02 -9.93 2.35
C PHE A 17 18.53 -10.16 2.26
N GLU A 18 19.02 -10.49 1.06
CA GLU A 18 20.43 -10.84 0.83
C GLU A 18 21.42 -9.69 1.06
N ASP A 19 20.95 -8.44 0.98
CA ASP A 19 21.74 -7.24 1.29
C ASP A 19 21.78 -6.94 2.81
N GLY A 20 21.22 -7.83 3.64
CA GLY A 20 21.11 -7.70 5.09
C GLY A 20 20.01 -6.74 5.56
N SER A 21 19.24 -6.16 4.63
CA SER A 21 18.09 -5.33 4.98
C SER A 21 16.92 -6.21 5.46
N LYS A 22 16.11 -5.65 6.36
CA LYS A 22 14.97 -6.32 7.00
C LYS A 22 13.71 -5.51 6.80
N LEU A 23 12.63 -6.19 6.44
CA LEU A 23 11.30 -5.62 6.30
C LEU A 23 10.41 -6.19 7.39
N GLU A 24 10.05 -5.35 8.35
CA GLU A 24 8.97 -5.64 9.30
C GLU A 24 7.61 -5.43 8.60
N ILE A 25 6.74 -6.43 8.66
CA ILE A 25 5.40 -6.38 8.09
C ILE A 25 4.42 -5.94 9.20
N PRO A 26 3.73 -4.79 9.05
CA PRO A 26 2.75 -4.35 10.01
C PRO A 26 1.50 -5.25 10.05
N ASP A 27 0.87 -5.44 11.21
CA ASP A 27 -0.38 -6.19 11.39
C ASP A 27 -1.47 -5.79 10.38
N VAL A 28 -1.60 -4.48 10.11
CA VAL A 28 -2.59 -3.95 9.16
C VAL A 28 -2.35 -4.44 7.73
N TRP A 29 -1.10 -4.72 7.35
CA TRP A 29 -0.79 -5.32 6.05
C TRP A 29 -1.24 -6.77 6.01
N ILE A 30 -1.06 -7.52 7.10
CA ILE A 30 -1.45 -8.94 7.19
C ILE A 30 -2.97 -9.08 7.15
N GLU A 31 -3.68 -8.22 7.88
CA GLU A 31 -5.14 -8.11 7.74
C GLU A 31 -5.54 -7.81 6.30
N CYS A 32 -4.84 -6.89 5.64
CA CYS A 32 -5.14 -6.51 4.27
C CYS A 32 -4.82 -7.59 3.23
N ILE A 33 -3.74 -8.36 3.43
CA ILE A 33 -3.43 -9.54 2.62
C ILE A 33 -4.58 -10.54 2.71
N LYS A 34 -5.04 -10.83 3.93
CA LYS A 34 -6.15 -11.74 4.16
C LYS A 34 -7.45 -11.25 3.51
N ILE A 35 -7.76 -9.96 3.60
CA ILE A 35 -8.98 -9.37 3.01
C ILE A 35 -8.91 -9.36 1.47
N LYS A 36 -7.77 -8.94 0.92
CA LYS A 36 -7.62 -8.73 -0.53
C LYS A 36 -7.43 -10.04 -1.29
N HIS A 37 -6.59 -10.92 -0.77
CA HIS A 37 -6.12 -12.12 -1.48
C HIS A 37 -6.64 -13.42 -0.85
N GLY A 38 -7.13 -13.39 0.39
CA GLY A 38 -7.59 -14.60 1.09
C GLY A 38 -6.45 -15.50 1.57
N LEU A 39 -5.23 -14.98 1.64
CA LEU A 39 -4.00 -15.72 1.92
C LEU A 39 -3.44 -15.38 3.31
N SER A 40 -2.60 -16.28 3.82
CA SER A 40 -1.64 -15.96 4.89
C SER A 40 -0.47 -15.10 4.35
N LEU A 41 0.32 -14.50 5.25
CA LEU A 41 1.52 -13.75 4.87
C LEU A 41 2.52 -14.60 4.09
N GLU A 42 2.73 -15.85 4.51
CA GLU A 42 3.66 -16.77 3.85
C GLU A 42 3.22 -17.11 2.43
N GLU A 43 1.95 -17.48 2.24
CA GLU A 43 1.38 -17.77 0.92
C GLU A 43 1.43 -16.55 0.00
N TYR A 44 1.07 -15.38 0.53
CA TYR A 44 1.17 -14.12 -0.22
C TYR A 44 2.60 -13.83 -0.64
N TRP A 45 3.57 -13.94 0.28
CA TRP A 45 4.97 -13.72 -0.03
C TRP A 45 5.48 -14.65 -1.13
N ILE A 46 5.13 -15.93 -1.08
CA ILE A 46 5.46 -16.90 -2.13
C ILE A 46 4.93 -16.42 -3.49
N GLN A 47 3.74 -15.85 -3.54
CA GLN A 47 3.12 -15.37 -4.78
C GLN A 47 3.80 -14.10 -5.34
N ILE A 48 4.17 -13.14 -4.48
CA ILE A 48 4.64 -11.83 -4.94
C ILE A 48 6.16 -11.71 -5.03
N ARG A 49 6.92 -12.57 -4.33
CA ARG A 49 8.38 -12.46 -4.23
C ARG A 49 9.07 -12.50 -5.58
N ASP A 50 8.63 -13.39 -6.47
CA ASP A 50 9.28 -13.56 -7.77
C ASP A 50 9.10 -12.32 -8.65
N MET A 51 7.93 -11.66 -8.57
CA MET A 51 7.70 -10.35 -9.21
C MET A 51 8.59 -9.26 -8.60
N ILE A 52 8.69 -9.18 -7.27
CA ILE A 52 9.54 -8.18 -6.58
C ILE A 52 11.02 -8.38 -6.91
N ASN A 53 11.49 -9.63 -6.98
CA ASN A 53 12.85 -9.94 -7.39
C ASN A 53 13.11 -9.50 -8.83
N LYS A 54 12.20 -9.85 -9.74
CA LYS A 54 12.30 -9.45 -11.14
C LYS A 54 12.36 -7.93 -11.30
N LEU A 55 11.46 -7.19 -10.66
CA LEU A 55 11.44 -5.72 -10.72
C LEU A 55 12.76 -5.12 -10.22
N TRP A 56 13.32 -5.66 -9.14
CA TRP A 56 14.61 -5.21 -8.64
C TRP A 56 15.76 -5.48 -9.63
N GLU A 57 15.80 -6.66 -10.23
CA GLU A 57 16.81 -7.03 -11.23
C GLU A 57 16.70 -6.15 -12.49
N GLU A 58 15.48 -5.76 -12.86
CA GLU A 58 15.20 -4.86 -13.98
C GLU A 58 15.44 -3.38 -13.65
N GLY A 59 15.73 -3.03 -12.39
CA GLY A 59 15.90 -1.65 -11.96
C GLY A 59 14.58 -0.88 -11.97
N GLU A 60 13.48 -1.56 -11.69
CA GLU A 60 12.10 -1.06 -11.73
C GLU A 60 11.39 -1.23 -10.38
N VAL A 61 10.28 -0.52 -10.18
CA VAL A 61 9.44 -0.63 -8.98
C VAL A 61 7.95 -0.51 -9.32
N LEU A 62 7.12 -1.26 -8.60
CA LEU A 62 5.67 -1.18 -8.73
C LEU A 62 5.14 0.03 -7.95
N THR A 63 4.46 0.93 -8.64
CA THR A 63 3.88 2.17 -8.08
C THR A 63 2.38 2.27 -8.34
N LYS A 64 1.74 3.31 -7.81
CA LYS A 64 0.32 3.58 -8.07
C LYS A 64 0.01 3.87 -9.55
N PHE A 65 1.01 4.25 -10.34
CA PHE A 65 0.90 4.58 -11.76
C PHE A 65 1.33 3.43 -12.69
N GLY A 66 1.70 2.28 -12.14
CA GLY A 66 2.28 1.16 -12.87
C GLY A 66 3.74 0.96 -12.49
N VAL A 67 4.50 0.34 -13.40
CA VAL A 67 5.92 0.08 -13.19
C VAL A 67 6.74 1.28 -13.66
N LEU A 68 7.65 1.76 -12.81
CA LEU A 68 8.52 2.91 -13.09
C LEU A 68 9.99 2.55 -12.85
N PRO A 69 10.94 3.27 -13.48
CA PRO A 69 12.35 3.15 -13.14
C PRO A 69 12.59 3.41 -11.66
N LEU A 70 13.32 2.49 -11.00
CA LEU A 70 13.57 2.51 -9.56
C LEU A 70 14.28 3.80 -9.12
N GLN A 71 15.28 4.23 -9.88
CA GLN A 71 16.08 5.40 -9.56
C GLN A 71 15.26 6.69 -9.60
N GLU A 72 14.43 6.87 -10.63
CA GLU A 72 13.56 8.04 -10.77
C GLU A 72 12.55 8.12 -9.62
N TYR A 73 11.87 7.00 -9.33
CA TYR A 73 10.94 6.94 -8.22
C TYR A 73 11.67 7.19 -6.89
N TYR A 74 12.81 6.53 -6.64
CA TYR A 74 13.56 6.71 -5.40
C TYR A 74 14.06 8.14 -5.20
N GLU A 75 14.57 8.82 -6.24
CA GLU A 75 15.07 10.20 -6.12
C GLU A 75 13.96 11.22 -5.82
N GLU A 76 12.72 10.97 -6.25
CA GLU A 76 11.56 11.76 -5.84
C GLU A 76 11.31 11.65 -4.32
N TRP A 77 11.47 10.46 -3.75
CA TRP A 77 11.22 10.17 -2.33
C TRP A 77 12.42 10.42 -1.40
N GLU A 78 13.66 10.20 -1.86
CA GLU A 78 14.89 10.39 -1.07
C GLU A 78 15.03 11.84 -0.61
N ARG A 79 14.58 12.79 -1.44
CA ARG A 79 14.52 14.22 -1.12
C ARG A 79 13.63 14.54 0.08
N GLU A 80 12.70 13.65 0.44
CA GLU A 80 11.75 13.86 1.53
C GLU A 80 12.16 13.16 2.83
N GLU A 81 12.88 12.02 2.78
CA GLU A 81 13.06 11.16 3.97
C GLU A 81 14.47 10.61 4.26
N ASN A 82 15.53 10.94 3.49
CA ASN A 82 16.91 10.43 3.72
C ASN A 82 17.00 8.88 3.86
N GLN A 83 16.07 8.14 3.24
CA GLN A 83 16.06 6.68 3.30
C GLN A 83 17.05 6.11 2.31
N ARG A 84 17.79 5.05 2.67
CA ARG A 84 18.72 4.35 1.77
C ARG A 84 17.97 3.34 0.89
N LEU A 85 18.26 3.33 -0.41
CA LEU A 85 17.76 2.32 -1.33
C LEU A 85 18.28 0.91 -0.95
N THR A 86 17.36 0.01 -0.58
CA THR A 86 17.64 -1.37 -0.14
C THR A 86 16.58 -2.33 -0.68
N ARG A 87 16.83 -3.65 -0.60
CA ARG A 87 15.85 -4.68 -0.98
C ARG A 87 14.60 -4.62 -0.12
N ALA A 88 14.74 -4.39 1.19
CA ALA A 88 13.61 -4.22 2.10
C ALA A 88 12.75 -3.02 1.72
N TRP A 89 13.37 -1.89 1.39
CA TRP A 89 12.64 -0.71 0.93
C TRP A 89 11.88 -0.99 -0.38
N HIS A 90 12.55 -1.60 -1.35
CA HIS A 90 11.92 -1.94 -2.64
C HIS A 90 10.73 -2.89 -2.48
N ALA A 91 10.89 -3.94 -1.67
CA ALA A 91 9.82 -4.88 -1.36
C ALA A 91 8.65 -4.20 -0.64
N ARG A 92 8.95 -3.31 0.32
CA ARG A 92 7.96 -2.50 1.03
C ARG A 92 7.13 -1.68 0.04
N GLU A 93 7.75 -0.97 -0.89
CA GLU A 93 7.04 -0.14 -1.86
C GLU A 93 6.13 -0.97 -2.77
N CYS A 94 6.60 -2.15 -3.21
CA CYS A 94 5.80 -3.06 -4.02
C CYS A 94 4.59 -3.61 -3.25
N ILE A 95 4.80 -4.09 -2.02
CA ILE A 95 3.73 -4.63 -1.16
C ILE A 95 2.74 -3.52 -0.78
N TYR A 96 3.24 -2.35 -0.36
CA TYR A 96 2.41 -1.20 -0.06
C TYR A 96 1.54 -0.85 -1.26
N THR A 97 2.13 -0.77 -2.45
CA THR A 97 1.40 -0.44 -3.68
C THR A 97 0.31 -1.46 -3.99
N ASP A 98 0.58 -2.75 -3.79
CA ASP A 98 -0.43 -3.81 -3.93
C ASP A 98 -1.56 -3.64 -2.90
N LEU A 99 -1.23 -3.39 -1.62
CA LEU A 99 -2.20 -3.34 -0.53
C LEU A 99 -2.83 -1.95 -0.31
N ARG A 100 -2.36 -0.89 -0.98
CA ARG A 100 -2.64 0.53 -0.66
C ARG A 100 -4.11 0.85 -0.51
N ALA A 101 -4.96 0.28 -1.36
CA ALA A 101 -6.39 0.54 -1.33
C ALA A 101 -7.03 -0.05 -0.06
N CYS A 102 -6.64 -1.26 0.33
CA CYS A 102 -7.10 -1.85 1.57
C CYS A 102 -6.56 -1.10 2.79
N ILE A 103 -5.28 -0.76 2.79
CA ILE A 103 -4.64 0.01 3.88
C ILE A 103 -5.38 1.33 4.07
N MET A 104 -5.70 2.04 2.98
CA MET A 104 -6.47 3.30 3.04
C MET A 104 -7.86 3.08 3.64
N VAL A 105 -8.59 2.05 3.22
CA VAL A 105 -9.91 1.73 3.78
C VAL A 105 -9.81 1.45 5.28
N LYS A 106 -8.82 0.68 5.73
CA LYS A 106 -8.58 0.40 7.15
C LYS A 106 -8.23 1.66 7.94
N ALA A 107 -7.37 2.53 7.41
CA ALA A 107 -7.03 3.80 8.04
C ALA A 107 -8.27 4.67 8.24
N LEU A 108 -9.16 4.73 7.24
CA LEU A 108 -10.44 5.43 7.33
C LEU A 108 -11.36 4.79 8.39
N GLU A 109 -11.50 3.47 8.44
CA GLU A 109 -12.29 2.79 9.48
C GLU A 109 -11.77 3.09 10.89
N MET A 110 -10.45 3.06 11.09
CA MET A 110 -9.81 3.38 12.38
C MET A 110 -10.05 4.84 12.78
N LEU A 111 -9.88 5.78 11.84
CA LEU A 111 -10.18 7.19 12.06
C LEU A 111 -11.65 7.37 12.44
N GLY A 112 -12.56 6.68 11.75
CA GLY A 112 -13.98 6.83 12.02
C GLY A 112 -14.43 6.27 13.37
N LYS A 113 -13.79 5.21 13.84
CA LYS A 113 -13.99 4.70 15.21
C LYS A 113 -13.50 5.70 16.26
N LYS A 114 -12.33 6.31 16.03
CA LYS A 114 -11.73 7.29 16.94
C LYS A 114 -12.56 8.56 17.07
N GLU A 115 -13.06 9.07 15.94
CA GLU A 115 -13.82 10.32 15.89
C GLU A 115 -15.34 10.12 16.10
N GLY A 116 -15.80 8.87 16.22
CA GLY A 116 -17.23 8.54 16.29
C GLY A 116 -18.01 8.92 15.01
N LYS A 117 -17.32 9.19 13.90
CA LYS A 117 -17.89 9.65 12.63
C LYS A 117 -17.32 8.83 11.48
N LYS A 118 -18.18 8.29 10.62
CA LYS A 118 -17.71 7.57 9.43
C LYS A 118 -17.03 8.57 8.47
N PRO A 119 -15.74 8.39 8.12
CA PRO A 119 -15.08 9.32 7.22
C PRO A 119 -15.69 9.25 5.83
N CYS A 120 -15.67 10.39 5.17
CA CYS A 120 -16.25 10.57 3.86
C CYS A 120 -15.12 10.81 2.85
N VAL A 121 -15.10 10.04 1.77
CA VAL A 121 -14.12 10.23 0.70
C VAL A 121 -14.72 11.19 -0.31
N ILE A 122 -14.01 12.28 -0.59
CA ILE A 122 -14.43 13.33 -1.52
C ILE A 122 -13.38 13.42 -2.63
N ALA A 123 -13.78 13.14 -3.87
CA ALA A 123 -12.96 13.40 -5.05
C ALA A 123 -13.30 14.80 -5.60
N ILE A 124 -12.28 15.65 -5.73
CA ILE A 124 -12.40 17.00 -6.29
C ILE A 124 -11.88 16.95 -7.73
N GLY A 125 -12.78 17.11 -8.71
CA GLY A 125 -12.43 17.35 -10.11
C GLY A 125 -12.61 18.82 -10.46
N GLU A 126 -12.15 19.22 -11.65
CA GLU A 126 -12.12 20.63 -12.09
C GLU A 126 -13.47 21.36 -11.92
N ASN A 127 -14.59 20.68 -12.14
CA ASN A 127 -15.93 21.28 -12.11
C ASN A 127 -16.91 20.58 -11.17
N LYS A 128 -16.46 19.56 -10.41
CA LYS A 128 -17.37 18.77 -9.58
C LYS A 128 -16.68 18.11 -8.40
N VAL A 129 -17.47 17.90 -7.36
CA VAL A 129 -17.08 17.20 -6.14
C VAL A 129 -17.89 15.92 -6.05
N THR A 130 -17.24 14.77 -5.98
CA THR A 130 -17.89 13.46 -5.86
C THR A 130 -17.66 12.90 -4.48
N VAL A 131 -18.74 12.68 -3.72
CA VAL A 131 -18.72 12.15 -2.37
C VAL A 131 -19.07 10.66 -2.42
N TYR A 132 -18.22 9.83 -1.82
CA TYR A 132 -18.43 8.39 -1.72
C TYR A 132 -18.90 8.04 -0.31
N GLU A 133 -20.11 7.48 -0.20
CA GLU A 133 -20.73 7.10 1.06
C GLU A 133 -20.56 5.60 1.31
N GLY A 134 -19.48 5.25 2.02
CA GLY A 134 -19.34 3.94 2.67
C GLY A 134 -19.04 2.74 1.76
N CYS A 135 -19.16 2.86 0.44
CA CYS A 135 -18.67 1.92 -0.58
C CYS A 135 -18.56 2.65 -1.93
N ILE A 136 -17.67 2.20 -2.83
CA ILE A 136 -17.50 2.76 -4.20
C ILE A 136 -18.84 2.88 -4.97
N LYS A 137 -19.84 2.04 -4.65
CA LYS A 137 -21.14 1.98 -5.32
C LYS A 137 -22.13 3.11 -4.97
N LYS A 138 -21.95 3.84 -3.86
CA LYS A 138 -22.82 4.97 -3.49
C LYS A 138 -22.03 6.26 -3.62
N LYS A 139 -22.22 6.97 -4.75
CA LYS A 139 -21.65 8.29 -4.98
C LYS A 139 -22.72 9.36 -5.13
N LYS A 140 -22.44 10.55 -4.60
CA LYS A 140 -23.22 11.78 -4.84
C LYS A 140 -22.29 12.81 -5.48
N GLU A 141 -22.79 13.57 -6.45
CA GLU A 141 -22.01 14.59 -7.15
C GLU A 141 -22.55 15.99 -6.78
N TYR A 142 -21.65 16.92 -6.51
CA TYR A 142 -21.93 18.30 -6.09
C TYR A 142 -21.11 19.26 -6.95
N SER A 143 -21.56 20.52 -7.02
CA SER A 143 -20.85 21.58 -7.76
C SER A 143 -19.61 22.11 -7.03
N ASN A 144 -19.55 21.98 -5.70
CA ASN A 144 -18.42 22.43 -4.87
C ASN A 144 -18.41 21.72 -3.51
N ILE A 145 -17.34 21.94 -2.74
CA ILE A 145 -17.11 21.27 -1.45
C ILE A 145 -18.05 21.75 -0.35
N ASP A 146 -18.42 23.04 -0.33
CA ASP A 146 -19.31 23.61 0.69
C ASP A 146 -20.70 22.95 0.66
N LYS A 147 -21.22 22.68 -0.54
CA LYS A 147 -22.48 21.94 -0.71
C LYS A 147 -22.36 20.49 -0.28
N ALA A 148 -21.23 19.85 -0.57
CA ALA A 148 -20.98 18.47 -0.15
C ALA A 148 -20.91 18.34 1.38
N MET A 149 -20.34 19.33 2.08
CA MET A 149 -20.18 19.32 3.54
C MET A 149 -21.48 19.71 4.28
N LYS A 150 -22.26 20.66 3.77
CA LYS A 150 -23.55 21.09 4.39
C LYS A 150 -24.60 19.99 4.47
N GLU A 151 -24.57 19.00 3.58
CA GLU A 151 -25.51 17.87 3.60
C GLU A 151 -25.13 16.80 4.64
N LYS A 152 -23.98 16.96 5.32
CA LYS A 152 -23.39 15.99 6.26
C LYS A 152 -23.39 16.45 7.71
N GLU A 153 -23.74 17.71 7.98
CA GLU A 153 -24.05 18.24 9.30
C GLU A 153 -25.47 17.85 9.72
#